data_AF-A0A5E4R5R4-F1
#
_entry.id   AF-A0A5E4R5R4-F1
#
_cell.length_a   1.000
_cell.length_b   1.000
_cell.length_c   1.000
_cell.angle_alpha   90.00
_cell.angle_beta   90.00
_cell.angle_gamma   90.00
#
_symmetry.space_group_name_H-M   'P 1'
#
loop_
_entity.id
_entity.type
_entity.pdbx_description
1 polymer ?
#
loop_
_entity_poly.entity_id
_entity_poly.type
_entity_poly.pdbx_seq_one_letter_code
_entity_poly.pdbx_strand_id
1 'polypeptide(L)'
;MGLHFFYVSWKSVQLGPSADHNTIVTNVWGAGGDPEHSFVVGREDGSLVVARRLRWERAPAYLLTVAVTDGRHTAHQAVRTARPAPHAPHTPHSPAAAPQVNVTVVNDATEGGVWFSRAVYSAEVAEGAAPGARLLRVEAGPRGGAGGVAEGGAARLLYGLRDARRPSDLELFRLHELTGELELAKPLDRQSDAVHELTVWARDQAPRASVSLARVAVRVRGAPAAPAWGRRQWEARVPRGAAPGRLVAPLRAAGALSYSLAGDAAGLFAVDARGDVRLARALPAAGPPDYTLSVRAARGARAAAVPLHVVVLEPDDAPPRFAAASFEWEVREDAARGTLLGAAEARGGAGVRHALAGGGGAFRLAPGGELLLRAPLDYEECARYDLTVTAYNMLAAHGVVRVTVDVDNENDCAPSFSQEAYEATVLLPTARGVAVLQLEAGDRDEPERPELLAYDVLEGDPRGAFWLGPRGLLLVADERALGAAPEHRLRVRVSDGAWAATARVLVRVREPEPAGLAFRHADYFGALLENSTKPVTIAVLDVLGAALNDHIDFQILNPTPGFRVRTLNRLTLHT
;
A
#
# COMPACT_ATOMS: atom_id res chain seq x y z
N MET A 1 -8.23 33.79 -70.30
CA MET A 1 -8.11 34.65 -71.48
C MET A 1 -9.49 34.76 -72.11
N GLY A 2 -10.16 35.89 -71.91
CA GLY A 2 -11.45 36.19 -72.53
C GLY A 2 -11.44 37.67 -72.86
N LEU A 3 -11.43 38.00 -74.15
CA LEU A 3 -11.55 39.36 -74.65
C LEU A 3 -12.99 39.83 -74.38
N HIS A 4 -13.16 40.76 -73.45
CA HIS A 4 -14.43 41.46 -73.24
C HIS A 4 -14.47 42.65 -74.20
N PHE A 5 -15.31 42.56 -75.23
CA PHE A 5 -15.64 43.69 -76.09
C PHE A 5 -16.68 44.56 -75.37
N PHE A 6 -16.37 45.82 -75.13
CA PHE A 6 -17.34 46.81 -74.68
C PHE A 6 -17.91 47.51 -75.93
N TYR A 7 -19.21 47.33 -76.18
CA TYR A 7 -19.93 48.10 -77.21
C TYR A 7 -20.30 49.47 -76.65
N VAL A 8 -19.83 50.54 -77.30
CA VAL A 8 -20.31 51.91 -77.06
C VAL A 8 -21.16 52.32 -78.26
N SER A 9 -22.44 52.57 -78.04
CA SER A 9 -23.38 53.05 -79.06
C SER A 9 -23.09 54.51 -79.41
N TRP A 10 -23.01 54.83 -80.71
CA TRP A 10 -22.96 56.20 -81.22
C TRP A 10 -24.35 56.69 -81.67
N LYS A 11 -24.62 57.98 -81.45
CA LYS A 11 -25.59 58.75 -82.23
C LYS A 11 -24.82 59.34 -83.43
N SER A 12 -25.28 59.06 -84.64
CA SER A 12 -24.63 59.48 -85.88
C SER A 12 -24.41 60.99 -85.94
N VAL A 13 -23.19 61.39 -86.31
CA VAL A 13 -22.91 62.76 -86.74
C VAL A 13 -23.22 62.80 -88.24
N GLN A 14 -24.30 63.49 -88.64
CA GLN A 14 -24.56 63.77 -90.05
C GLN A 14 -23.52 64.77 -90.56
N LEU A 15 -22.58 64.29 -91.38
CA LEU A 15 -21.73 65.15 -92.21
C LEU A 15 -22.53 65.52 -93.47
N GLY A 16 -22.72 66.82 -93.71
CA GLY A 16 -23.39 67.34 -94.90
C GLY A 16 -22.66 66.92 -96.20
N PRO A 17 -23.36 66.93 -97.35
CA PRO A 17 -22.83 66.35 -98.57
C PRO A 17 -21.68 67.18 -99.12
N SER A 18 -20.48 66.60 -99.14
CA SER A 18 -19.37 67.08 -99.96
C SER A 18 -19.13 66.05 -101.05
N ALA A 19 -19.46 66.43 -102.29
CA ALA A 19 -19.04 65.73 -103.49
C ALA A 19 -17.53 65.84 -103.60
N ASP A 20 -16.84 64.73 -103.36
CA ASP A 20 -15.72 64.21 -104.15
C ASP A 20 -15.02 63.12 -103.33
N HIS A 21 -14.76 61.99 -103.96
CA HIS A 21 -14.18 60.78 -103.36
C HIS A 21 -12.72 61.02 -102.95
N ASN A 22 -12.50 61.70 -101.82
CA ASN A 22 -11.20 61.78 -101.16
C ASN A 22 -11.18 60.87 -99.94
N THR A 23 -10.16 60.01 -99.87
CA THR A 23 -9.93 59.05 -98.78
C THR A 23 -9.87 59.77 -97.44
N ILE A 24 -10.86 59.56 -96.57
CA ILE A 24 -10.82 60.08 -95.19
C ILE A 24 -9.78 59.26 -94.42
N VAL A 25 -8.69 59.91 -94.02
CA VAL A 25 -7.66 59.28 -93.19
C VAL A 25 -7.92 59.69 -91.74
N THR A 26 -8.48 58.79 -90.94
CA THR A 26 -8.63 58.99 -89.51
C THR A 26 -7.36 58.55 -88.80
N ASN A 27 -6.63 59.53 -88.25
CA ASN A 27 -5.36 59.30 -87.58
C ASN A 27 -5.44 59.83 -86.14
N VAL A 28 -5.23 58.96 -85.16
CA VAL A 28 -5.15 59.33 -83.75
C VAL A 28 -3.69 59.60 -83.41
N TRP A 29 -3.35 60.87 -83.18
CA TRP A 29 -2.03 61.26 -82.68
C TRP A 29 -2.24 62.11 -81.43
N GLY A 30 -1.86 61.56 -80.28
CA GLY A 30 -1.93 62.28 -79.02
C GLY A 30 -0.60 62.92 -78.67
N ALA A 31 -0.53 64.25 -78.72
CA ALA A 31 0.34 64.98 -77.80
C ALA A 31 -0.29 64.87 -76.40
N GLY A 32 -0.02 63.77 -75.69
CA GLY A 32 -0.60 63.50 -74.36
C GLY A 32 -0.82 62.02 -73.98
N GLY A 33 -0.72 61.07 -74.92
CA GLY A 33 -0.50 59.65 -74.63
C GLY A 33 -1.67 58.67 -74.78
N ASP A 34 -1.63 57.88 -75.85
CA ASP A 34 -2.01 56.45 -75.86
C ASP A 34 -0.80 55.62 -76.34
N PRO A 35 0.28 55.54 -75.54
CA PRO A 35 1.54 54.94 -75.98
C PRO A 35 1.46 53.42 -76.21
N GLU A 36 0.42 52.76 -75.69
CA GLU A 36 0.23 51.31 -75.83
C GLU A 36 -0.80 50.94 -76.92
N HIS A 37 -1.33 51.91 -77.67
CA HIS A 37 -2.38 51.72 -78.67
C HIS A 37 -3.61 50.99 -78.10
N SER A 38 -4.07 51.43 -76.92
CA SER A 38 -5.20 50.83 -76.21
C SER A 38 -6.54 51.19 -76.85
N PHE A 39 -6.58 52.18 -77.74
CA PHE A 39 -7.78 52.63 -78.45
C PHE A 39 -7.56 52.69 -79.97
N VAL A 40 -8.58 52.32 -80.75
CA VAL A 40 -8.56 52.36 -82.22
C VAL A 40 -9.84 53.04 -82.73
N VAL A 41 -9.73 53.83 -83.80
CA VAL A 41 -10.88 54.45 -84.47
C VAL A 41 -11.27 53.65 -85.72
N GLY A 42 -12.54 53.28 -85.84
CA GLY A 42 -13.12 52.59 -86.99
C GLY A 42 -13.07 53.46 -88.25
N ARG A 43 -12.60 52.89 -89.37
CA ARG A 43 -12.40 53.62 -90.63
C ARG A 43 -13.70 53.97 -91.37
N GLU A 44 -14.79 53.24 -91.14
CA GLU A 44 -16.03 53.43 -91.91
C GLU A 44 -17.05 54.33 -91.21
N ASP A 45 -17.03 54.38 -89.88
CA ASP A 45 -18.06 55.08 -89.07
C ASP A 45 -17.48 56.03 -88.00
N GLY A 46 -16.16 56.10 -87.85
CA GLY A 46 -15.50 56.95 -86.87
C GLY A 46 -15.63 56.49 -85.42
N SER A 47 -16.04 55.24 -85.16
CA SER A 47 -16.24 54.72 -83.81
C SER A 47 -14.92 54.51 -83.03
N LEU A 48 -14.83 54.96 -81.78
CA LEU A 48 -13.68 54.69 -80.91
C LEU A 48 -13.88 53.38 -80.13
N VAL A 49 -12.99 52.41 -80.33
CA VAL A 49 -13.06 51.06 -79.73
C VAL A 49 -11.83 50.79 -78.86
N VAL A 50 -12.05 50.12 -77.73
CA VAL A 50 -10.99 49.66 -76.84
C VAL A 50 -10.32 48.42 -77.43
N ALA A 51 -9.04 48.52 -77.79
CA ALA A 51 -8.26 47.45 -78.41
C ALA A 51 -7.54 46.56 -77.39
N ARG A 52 -7.35 47.03 -76.15
CA ARG A 52 -6.65 46.32 -75.07
C ARG A 52 -7.32 46.49 -73.71
N ARG A 53 -7.12 45.52 -72.81
CA ARG A 53 -7.70 45.55 -71.45
C ARG A 53 -7.15 46.75 -70.66
N LEU A 54 -8.04 47.67 -70.27
CA LEU A 54 -7.71 48.82 -69.43
C LEU A 54 -7.57 48.37 -67.96
N ARG A 55 -6.56 48.89 -67.25
CA ARG A 55 -6.34 48.66 -65.81
C ARG A 55 -6.34 49.99 -65.05
N TRP A 56 -7.23 50.13 -64.07
CA TRP A 56 -7.35 51.35 -63.24
C TRP A 56 -6.04 51.74 -62.56
N GLU A 57 -5.29 50.76 -62.05
CA GLU A 57 -4.05 50.95 -61.29
C GLU A 57 -2.94 51.63 -62.09
N ARG A 58 -2.97 51.51 -63.43
CA ARG A 58 -1.97 52.09 -64.34
C ARG A 58 -2.37 53.47 -64.85
N ALA A 59 -3.64 53.65 -65.19
CA ALA A 59 -4.17 54.94 -65.65
C ALA A 59 -5.68 55.00 -65.34
N PRO A 60 -6.10 55.86 -64.38
CA PRO A 60 -7.50 55.98 -63.98
C PRO A 60 -8.35 56.81 -64.96
N ALA A 61 -7.71 57.53 -65.89
CA ALA A 61 -8.35 58.33 -66.94
C ALA A 61 -7.43 58.46 -68.17
N TYR A 62 -8.01 58.66 -69.36
CA TYR A 62 -7.28 58.85 -70.62
C TYR A 62 -7.75 60.12 -71.33
N LEU A 63 -6.81 60.96 -71.80
CA LEU A 63 -7.11 62.16 -72.58
C LEU A 63 -6.78 61.92 -74.05
N LEU A 64 -7.80 61.84 -74.91
CA LEU A 64 -7.65 61.50 -76.32
C LEU A 64 -7.99 62.70 -77.21
N THR A 65 -7.18 62.96 -78.23
CA THR A 65 -7.49 63.95 -79.27
C THR A 65 -7.64 63.21 -80.59
N VAL A 66 -8.78 63.41 -81.27
CA VAL A 66 -9.07 62.76 -82.55
C VAL A 66 -9.04 63.82 -83.64
N ALA A 67 -8.34 63.52 -84.74
CA ALA A 67 -8.28 64.38 -85.91
C ALA A 67 -8.93 63.68 -87.11
N VAL A 68 -9.68 64.45 -87.91
CA VAL A 68 -10.27 64.00 -89.17
C VAL A 68 -9.74 64.92 -90.28
N THR A 69 -9.27 64.33 -91.38
CA THR A 69 -8.73 65.06 -92.53
C THR A 69 -9.26 64.47 -93.84
N ASP A 70 -9.56 65.35 -94.80
CA ASP A 70 -9.92 65.02 -96.18
C ASP A 70 -8.73 65.06 -97.14
N GLY A 71 -7.52 65.22 -96.60
CA GLY A 71 -6.27 65.34 -97.36
C GLY A 71 -5.89 66.77 -97.78
N ARG A 72 -6.76 67.77 -97.61
CA ARG A 72 -6.41 69.20 -97.78
C ARG A 72 -6.66 70.01 -96.51
N HIS A 73 -7.73 69.74 -95.77
CA HIS A 73 -8.11 70.44 -94.54
C HIS A 73 -8.18 69.43 -93.38
N THR A 74 -7.64 69.80 -92.21
CA THR A 74 -7.66 68.96 -91.00
C THR A 74 -8.42 69.65 -89.88
N ALA A 75 -9.39 68.94 -89.28
CA ALA A 75 -10.11 69.38 -88.09
C ALA A 75 -9.69 68.55 -86.87
N HIS A 76 -9.44 69.23 -85.75
CA HIS A 76 -9.06 68.59 -84.48
C HIS A 76 -10.18 68.75 -83.45
N GLN A 77 -10.59 67.65 -82.82
CA GLN A 77 -11.54 67.66 -81.69
C GLN A 77 -10.87 67.01 -80.47
N ALA A 78 -10.72 67.77 -79.39
CA ALA A 78 -10.24 67.25 -78.11
C ALA A 78 -11.39 66.55 -77.36
N VAL A 79 -11.18 65.29 -76.97
CA VAL A 79 -12.15 64.51 -76.19
C VAL A 79 -11.66 64.47 -74.73
N ARG A 80 -12.29 65.26 -73.87
CA ARG A 80 -11.99 65.29 -72.43
C ARG A 80 -12.93 64.36 -71.66
N THR A 81 -12.37 63.48 -70.83
CA THR A 81 -13.11 62.60 -69.93
C THR A 81 -12.90 63.04 -68.46
N ALA A 82 -13.40 64.21 -68.07
CA ALA A 82 -13.56 64.58 -66.65
C ALA A 82 -14.48 65.81 -66.47
N ARG A 83 -15.32 65.78 -65.42
CA ARG A 83 -16.22 66.87 -64.99
C ARG A 83 -15.41 67.91 -64.17
N PRO A 84 -15.59 69.24 -64.36
CA PRO A 84 -14.90 70.23 -63.53
C PRO A 84 -15.54 70.34 -62.14
N ALA A 85 -14.69 70.53 -61.12
CA ALA A 85 -15.08 70.81 -59.73
C ALA A 85 -15.79 72.18 -59.60
N PRO A 86 -16.68 72.38 -58.61
CA PRO A 86 -17.40 73.63 -58.45
C PRO A 86 -16.49 74.71 -57.85
N HIS A 87 -16.77 75.98 -58.20
CA HIS A 87 -16.20 77.26 -57.69
C HIS A 87 -15.26 78.04 -58.65
N ALA A 88 -15.84 78.91 -59.50
CA ALA A 88 -15.33 80.24 -59.91
C ALA A 88 -16.40 80.99 -60.79
N PRO A 89 -16.44 82.34 -60.80
CA PRO A 89 -17.66 83.11 -61.10
C PRO A 89 -17.95 83.40 -62.58
N HIS A 90 -19.21 83.78 -62.84
CA HIS A 90 -19.86 84.03 -64.12
C HIS A 90 -19.27 85.17 -64.98
N THR A 91 -19.19 84.96 -66.31
CA THR A 91 -19.50 85.97 -67.35
C THR A 91 -20.09 85.29 -68.60
N PRO A 92 -21.04 85.91 -69.33
CA PRO A 92 -21.86 85.24 -70.35
C PRO A 92 -21.40 85.52 -71.79
N HIS A 93 -21.32 84.49 -72.63
CA HIS A 93 -21.69 84.47 -74.05
C HIS A 93 -21.48 83.04 -74.58
N SER A 94 -22.54 82.43 -75.11
CA SER A 94 -22.58 81.07 -75.68
C SER A 94 -21.74 80.99 -76.98
N PRO A 95 -21.21 79.81 -77.41
CA PRO A 95 -22.08 78.76 -77.95
C PRO A 95 -21.75 77.33 -77.55
N ALA A 96 -22.80 76.50 -77.59
CA ALA A 96 -22.81 75.06 -77.86
C ALA A 96 -21.84 74.18 -77.03
N ALA A 97 -22.39 73.62 -75.95
CA ALA A 97 -21.77 72.52 -75.21
C ALA A 97 -21.37 71.37 -76.15
N ALA A 98 -20.07 71.10 -76.21
CA ALA A 98 -19.52 69.93 -76.89
C ALA A 98 -20.06 68.63 -76.28
N PRO A 99 -20.35 67.59 -77.08
CA PRO A 99 -20.73 66.28 -76.54
C PRO A 99 -19.58 65.69 -75.71
N GLN A 100 -19.86 65.33 -74.45
CA GLN A 100 -18.91 64.69 -73.53
C GLN A 100 -19.14 63.18 -73.51
N VAL A 101 -18.08 62.39 -73.68
CA VAL A 101 -18.08 60.94 -73.48
C VAL A 101 -17.24 60.65 -72.23
N ASN A 102 -17.83 60.04 -71.21
CA ASN A 102 -17.15 59.66 -69.97
C ASN A 102 -16.86 58.15 -69.98
N VAL A 103 -15.57 57.77 -69.98
CA VAL A 103 -15.14 56.40 -69.68
C VAL A 103 -14.56 56.39 -68.27
N THR A 104 -15.40 56.11 -67.29
CA THR A 104 -14.99 55.85 -65.90
C THR A 104 -14.74 54.36 -65.73
N VAL A 105 -13.50 54.00 -65.40
CA VAL A 105 -13.17 52.64 -64.93
C VAL A 105 -13.47 52.62 -63.42
N VAL A 106 -14.39 51.76 -62.98
CA VAL A 106 -14.82 51.70 -61.57
C VAL A 106 -13.95 50.69 -60.82
N ASN A 107 -13.42 51.11 -59.66
CA ASN A 107 -12.71 50.25 -58.70
C ASN A 107 -13.71 49.29 -58.02
N ASP A 108 -13.58 47.98 -58.23
CA ASP A 108 -14.25 46.97 -57.41
C ASP A 108 -13.32 46.60 -56.25
N ALA A 109 -13.69 46.97 -55.03
CA ALA A 109 -12.94 46.72 -53.79
C ALA A 109 -12.71 45.22 -53.47
N THR A 110 -13.15 44.30 -54.34
CA THR A 110 -13.03 42.84 -54.20
C THR A 110 -12.18 42.17 -55.28
N GLU A 111 -11.40 42.90 -56.11
CA GLU A 111 -10.57 42.32 -57.19
C GLU A 111 -9.49 41.28 -56.74
N GLY A 112 -9.38 40.95 -55.45
CA GLY A 112 -8.54 39.89 -54.88
C GLY A 112 -9.26 38.74 -54.13
N GLY A 113 -10.59 38.77 -54.04
CA GLY A 113 -11.41 37.78 -53.33
C GLY A 113 -11.46 37.93 -51.80
N VAL A 114 -12.39 37.19 -51.18
CA VAL A 114 -12.62 37.15 -49.71
C VAL A 114 -11.74 36.08 -49.07
N TRP A 115 -11.28 36.32 -47.84
CA TRP A 115 -10.58 35.34 -47.01
C TRP A 115 -10.97 35.50 -45.54
N PHE A 116 -11.02 34.38 -44.80
CA PHE A 116 -11.11 34.43 -43.34
C PHE A 116 -9.77 34.86 -42.74
N SER A 117 -9.81 35.65 -41.66
CA SER A 117 -8.60 36.07 -40.93
C SER A 117 -7.81 34.89 -40.35
N ARG A 118 -8.47 33.74 -40.15
CA ARG A 118 -7.88 32.47 -39.69
C ARG A 118 -8.41 31.30 -40.51
N ALA A 119 -7.54 30.32 -40.76
CA ALA A 119 -7.95 29.06 -41.38
C ALA A 119 -8.75 28.15 -40.42
N VAL A 120 -8.51 28.28 -39.10
CA VAL A 120 -9.19 27.52 -38.05
C VAL A 120 -9.56 28.44 -36.88
N TYR A 121 -10.81 28.35 -36.43
CA TYR A 121 -11.32 28.96 -35.22
C TYR A 121 -11.60 27.87 -34.18
N SER A 122 -11.38 28.17 -32.90
CA SER A 122 -11.64 27.24 -31.80
C SER A 122 -12.44 27.90 -30.68
N ALA A 123 -13.51 27.26 -30.24
CA ALA A 123 -14.27 27.62 -29.04
C ALA A 123 -14.39 26.43 -28.09
N GLU A 124 -14.58 26.72 -26.81
CA GLU A 124 -14.85 25.73 -25.79
C GLU A 124 -16.18 26.05 -25.10
N VAL A 125 -17.01 25.04 -24.90
CA VAL A 125 -18.35 25.17 -24.33
C VAL A 125 -18.59 24.05 -23.33
N ALA A 126 -19.29 24.33 -22.23
CA ALA A 126 -19.67 23.29 -21.27
C ALA A 126 -20.83 22.45 -21.84
N GLU A 127 -20.82 21.14 -21.58
CA GLU A 127 -21.91 20.21 -21.93
C GLU A 127 -23.30 20.72 -21.47
N GLY A 128 -23.36 21.42 -20.32
CA GLY A 128 -24.58 22.02 -19.78
C GLY A 128 -24.91 23.43 -20.28
N ALA A 129 -24.29 23.93 -21.35
CA ALA A 129 -24.58 25.26 -21.89
C ALA A 129 -25.99 25.33 -22.50
N ALA A 130 -26.73 26.40 -22.21
CA ALA A 130 -28.07 26.60 -22.73
C ALA A 130 -28.06 26.97 -24.23
N PRO A 131 -29.09 26.57 -25.01
CA PRO A 131 -29.31 27.10 -26.36
C PRO A 131 -29.36 28.63 -26.36
N GLY A 132 -28.74 29.25 -27.37
CA GLY A 132 -28.52 30.70 -27.47
C GLY A 132 -27.18 31.19 -26.90
N ALA A 133 -26.38 30.31 -26.29
CA ALA A 133 -25.04 30.67 -25.83
C ALA A 133 -24.12 31.04 -27.00
N ARG A 134 -23.52 32.24 -26.95
CA ARG A 134 -22.54 32.72 -27.92
C ARG A 134 -21.21 31.99 -27.73
N LEU A 135 -20.67 31.42 -28.81
CA LEU A 135 -19.44 30.61 -28.79
C LEU A 135 -18.23 31.43 -29.24
N LEU A 136 -18.27 31.95 -30.47
CA LEU A 136 -17.21 32.77 -31.05
C LEU A 136 -17.76 33.61 -32.22
N ARG A 137 -16.94 34.53 -32.74
CA ARG A 137 -17.19 35.25 -33.99
C ARG A 137 -16.13 34.90 -35.03
N VAL A 138 -16.56 34.55 -36.24
CA VAL A 138 -15.65 34.37 -37.39
C VAL A 138 -15.55 35.67 -38.18
N GLU A 139 -14.34 35.99 -38.65
CA GLU A 139 -14.06 37.26 -39.32
C GLU A 139 -13.44 37.01 -40.71
N ALA A 140 -14.01 37.65 -41.73
CA ALA A 140 -13.51 37.62 -43.09
C ALA A 140 -13.35 39.03 -43.67
N GLY A 141 -12.46 39.18 -44.65
CA GLY A 141 -12.15 40.46 -45.30
C GLY A 141 -11.50 40.30 -46.68
N PRO A 142 -11.12 41.41 -47.35
CA PRO A 142 -10.44 41.41 -48.64
C PRO A 142 -8.94 41.07 -48.51
N ARG A 143 -8.38 40.34 -49.48
CA ARG A 143 -6.99 39.84 -49.46
C ARG A 143 -5.96 40.98 -49.58
N GLY A 144 -5.27 41.31 -48.48
CA GLY A 144 -4.05 42.15 -48.51
C GLY A 144 -4.14 43.57 -47.94
N GLY A 145 -4.88 43.82 -46.85
CA GLY A 145 -4.85 45.14 -46.21
C GLY A 145 -5.20 45.14 -44.73
N ALA A 146 -4.19 45.05 -43.87
CA ALA A 146 -4.18 45.78 -42.61
C ALA A 146 -3.89 47.26 -42.97
N GLY A 147 -4.91 48.11 -42.96
CA GLY A 147 -4.72 49.54 -43.21
C GLY A 147 -5.96 50.27 -43.71
N GLY A 148 -6.55 51.09 -42.83
CA GLY A 148 -7.35 52.28 -43.16
C GLY A 148 -8.54 52.08 -44.10
N VAL A 149 -9.71 51.77 -43.53
CA VAL A 149 -10.99 51.93 -44.24
C VAL A 149 -11.26 53.43 -44.36
N ALA A 150 -11.16 54.00 -45.57
CA ALA A 150 -11.82 55.26 -45.88
C ALA A 150 -13.33 55.01 -45.86
N GLU A 151 -14.06 55.82 -45.09
CA GLU A 151 -15.51 55.81 -44.97
C GLU A 151 -16.19 55.79 -46.35
N GLY A 152 -17.06 54.80 -46.58
CA GLY A 152 -17.98 54.81 -47.72
C GLY A 152 -18.20 53.49 -48.46
N GLY A 153 -17.44 52.42 -48.18
CA GLY A 153 -17.58 51.18 -48.94
C GLY A 153 -17.05 49.93 -48.24
N ALA A 154 -17.56 49.60 -47.05
CA ALA A 154 -17.29 48.30 -46.45
C ALA A 154 -17.98 47.21 -47.29
N ALA A 155 -17.20 46.26 -47.84
CA ALA A 155 -17.74 45.10 -48.54
C ALA A 155 -18.75 44.37 -47.63
N ARG A 156 -20.02 44.31 -48.04
CA ARG A 156 -21.05 43.53 -47.33
C ARG A 156 -20.76 42.05 -47.53
N LEU A 157 -20.28 41.39 -46.48
CA LEU A 157 -20.00 39.95 -46.46
C LEU A 157 -21.19 39.19 -45.88
N LEU A 158 -21.46 38.01 -46.44
CA LEU A 158 -22.41 37.04 -45.91
C LEU A 158 -21.67 35.83 -45.36
N TYR A 159 -22.13 35.29 -44.24
CA TYR A 159 -21.58 34.11 -43.59
C TYR A 159 -22.59 32.97 -43.56
N GLY A 160 -22.11 31.74 -43.65
CA GLY A 160 -22.98 30.58 -43.46
C GLY A 160 -22.23 29.31 -43.07
N LEU A 161 -22.98 28.33 -42.56
CA LEU A 161 -22.49 26.97 -42.37
C LEU A 161 -22.54 26.24 -43.71
N ARG A 162 -21.45 25.58 -44.09
CA ARG A 162 -21.34 24.79 -45.32
C ARG A 162 -21.61 23.32 -45.06
N ASP A 163 -20.84 22.76 -44.13
CA ASP A 163 -20.82 21.33 -43.82
C ASP A 163 -20.23 21.12 -42.43
N ALA A 164 -20.37 19.93 -41.87
CA ALA A 164 -19.74 19.51 -40.64
C ALA A 164 -19.19 18.10 -40.79
N ARG A 165 -18.17 17.75 -39.99
CA ARG A 165 -17.60 16.39 -39.97
C ARG A 165 -18.69 15.32 -39.79
N ARG A 166 -19.70 15.63 -38.97
CA ARG A 166 -20.95 14.88 -38.86
C ARG A 166 -22.09 15.76 -39.34
N PRO A 167 -22.86 15.38 -40.37
CA PRO A 167 -23.95 16.21 -40.88
C PRO A 167 -24.99 16.62 -39.83
N SER A 168 -25.23 15.79 -38.81
CA SER A 168 -26.12 16.09 -37.68
C SER A 168 -25.67 17.27 -36.83
N ASP A 169 -24.38 17.60 -36.81
CA ASP A 169 -23.84 18.72 -36.03
C ASP A 169 -24.32 20.08 -36.53
N LEU A 170 -24.71 20.18 -37.81
CA LEU A 170 -25.25 21.41 -38.39
C LEU A 170 -26.53 21.88 -37.69
N GLU A 171 -27.28 20.98 -37.07
CA GLU A 171 -28.48 21.33 -36.29
C GLU A 171 -28.16 21.80 -34.86
N LEU A 172 -26.93 21.57 -34.39
CA LEU A 172 -26.49 21.93 -33.04
C LEU A 172 -26.01 23.39 -32.97
N PHE A 173 -25.66 24.01 -34.09
CA PHE A 173 -25.06 25.34 -34.15
C PHE A 173 -25.77 26.26 -35.14
N ARG A 174 -25.76 27.55 -34.86
CA ARG A 174 -26.30 28.59 -35.74
C ARG A 174 -25.25 29.68 -35.97
N LEU A 175 -24.94 29.97 -37.23
CA LEU A 175 -24.06 31.07 -37.61
C LEU A 175 -24.90 32.26 -38.10
N HIS A 176 -24.73 33.42 -37.49
CA HIS A 176 -25.46 34.62 -37.86
C HIS A 176 -24.90 35.24 -39.15
N GLU A 177 -25.76 35.35 -40.17
CA GLU A 177 -25.40 35.60 -41.57
C GLU A 177 -24.66 36.93 -41.81
N LEU A 178 -24.99 37.98 -41.04
CA LEU A 178 -24.40 39.32 -41.23
C LEU A 178 -23.24 39.64 -40.28
N THR A 179 -23.14 38.92 -39.16
CA THR A 179 -22.19 39.28 -38.08
C THR A 179 -21.05 38.28 -37.95
N GLY A 180 -21.25 37.04 -38.41
CA GLY A 180 -20.31 35.94 -38.21
C GLY A 180 -20.32 35.38 -36.78
N GLU A 181 -21.31 35.72 -35.95
CA GLU A 181 -21.44 35.14 -34.59
C GLU A 181 -21.97 33.71 -34.64
N LEU A 182 -21.25 32.77 -34.05
CA LEU A 182 -21.63 31.37 -33.91
C LEU A 182 -22.26 31.16 -32.52
N GLU A 183 -23.48 30.67 -32.50
CA GLU A 183 -24.25 30.39 -31.28
C GLU A 183 -24.69 28.92 -31.22
N LEU A 184 -24.98 28.46 -30.01
CA LEU A 184 -25.50 27.12 -29.78
C LEU A 184 -27.01 27.05 -30.07
N ALA A 185 -27.45 26.14 -30.92
CA ALA A 185 -28.87 25.97 -31.29
C ALA A 185 -29.58 24.88 -30.46
N LYS A 186 -28.86 23.82 -30.07
CA LYS A 186 -29.37 22.69 -29.28
C LYS A 186 -28.39 22.31 -28.17
N PRO A 187 -28.83 21.68 -27.06
CA PRO A 187 -27.92 21.19 -26.03
C PRO A 187 -26.88 20.21 -26.61
N LEU A 188 -25.66 20.24 -26.07
CA LEU A 188 -24.59 19.34 -26.48
C LEU A 188 -24.48 18.15 -25.53
N ASP A 189 -24.16 16.99 -26.07
CA ASP A 189 -23.83 15.79 -25.31
C ASP A 189 -22.39 15.39 -25.62
N ARG A 190 -21.51 15.49 -24.63
CA ARG A 190 -20.08 15.20 -24.78
C ARG A 190 -19.84 13.71 -25.08
N GLN A 191 -20.72 12.84 -24.62
CA GLN A 191 -20.61 11.39 -24.73
C GLN A 191 -20.88 10.98 -26.17
N SER A 192 -21.79 11.69 -26.83
CA SER A 192 -22.01 11.61 -28.28
C SER A 192 -20.83 12.19 -29.06
N ASP A 193 -20.37 13.40 -28.71
CA ASP A 193 -19.18 14.02 -29.30
C ASP A 193 -18.47 15.04 -28.42
N ALA A 194 -17.16 14.86 -28.25
CA ALA A 194 -16.35 15.81 -27.49
C ALA A 194 -15.85 17.00 -28.34
N VAL A 195 -15.84 16.88 -29.67
CA VAL A 195 -15.37 17.91 -30.60
C VAL A 195 -16.23 17.92 -31.85
N HIS A 196 -16.90 19.04 -32.10
CA HIS A 196 -17.65 19.29 -33.33
C HIS A 196 -16.79 20.13 -34.29
N GLU A 197 -16.68 19.68 -35.54
CA GLU A 197 -15.91 20.39 -36.58
C GLU A 197 -16.81 20.86 -37.70
N LEU A 198 -16.98 22.17 -37.80
CA LEU A 198 -17.82 22.85 -38.78
C LEU A 198 -16.94 23.47 -39.87
N THR A 199 -17.43 23.48 -41.09
CA THR A 199 -16.88 24.27 -42.19
C THR A 199 -17.81 25.45 -42.43
N VAL A 200 -17.29 26.66 -42.26
CA VAL A 200 -18.02 27.91 -42.50
C VAL A 200 -17.57 28.54 -43.81
N TRP A 201 -18.46 29.29 -44.45
CA TRP A 201 -18.15 30.08 -45.63
C TRP A 201 -18.38 31.57 -45.39
N ALA A 202 -17.59 32.40 -46.07
CA ALA A 202 -17.80 33.84 -46.17
C ALA A 202 -17.79 34.21 -47.66
N ARG A 203 -18.75 35.05 -48.09
CA ARG A 203 -18.94 35.43 -49.49
C ARG A 203 -19.13 36.93 -49.62
N ASP A 204 -18.56 37.53 -50.66
CA ASP A 204 -18.85 38.91 -51.05
C ASP A 204 -20.10 39.03 -51.95
N GLN A 205 -20.56 40.26 -52.15
CA GLN A 205 -21.72 40.55 -53.00
C GLN A 205 -21.34 40.98 -54.42
N ALA A 206 -20.11 40.68 -54.87
CA ALA A 206 -19.65 41.05 -56.20
C ALA A 206 -20.35 40.24 -57.31
N PRO A 207 -20.44 40.76 -58.56
CA PRO A 207 -21.05 40.03 -59.69
C PRO A 207 -20.42 38.66 -59.98
N ARG A 208 -19.13 38.49 -59.64
CA ARG A 208 -18.45 37.18 -59.56
C ARG A 208 -18.07 36.91 -58.12
N ALA A 209 -19.06 36.49 -57.34
CA ALA A 209 -18.87 36.42 -55.90
C ALA A 209 -17.74 35.47 -55.49
N SER A 210 -16.79 35.97 -54.70
CA SER A 210 -15.71 35.17 -54.12
C SER A 210 -16.19 34.49 -52.84
N VAL A 211 -15.82 33.22 -52.66
CA VAL A 211 -16.15 32.44 -51.45
C VAL A 211 -14.86 31.98 -50.78
N SER A 212 -14.73 32.25 -49.48
CA SER A 212 -13.71 31.67 -48.61
C SER A 212 -14.32 30.62 -47.70
N LEU A 213 -13.51 29.63 -47.30
CA LEU A 213 -13.87 28.64 -46.28
C LEU A 213 -12.93 28.72 -45.08
N ALA A 214 -13.44 28.40 -43.91
CA ALA A 214 -12.66 28.18 -42.70
C ALA A 214 -13.26 27.04 -41.87
N ARG A 215 -12.45 26.44 -40.99
CA ARG A 215 -12.91 25.42 -40.05
C ARG A 215 -13.18 26.03 -38.68
N VAL A 216 -14.23 25.59 -38.01
CA VAL A 216 -14.53 25.92 -36.62
C VAL A 216 -14.57 24.64 -35.80
N ALA A 217 -13.72 24.53 -34.78
CA ALA A 217 -13.69 23.43 -33.84
C ALA A 217 -14.32 23.85 -32.51
N VAL A 218 -15.45 23.25 -32.14
CA VAL A 218 -16.12 23.46 -30.86
C VAL A 218 -15.82 22.28 -29.94
N ARG A 219 -15.09 22.51 -28.86
CA ARG A 219 -14.75 21.48 -27.87
C ARG A 219 -15.73 21.50 -26.70
N VAL A 220 -16.35 20.37 -26.41
CA VAL A 220 -17.31 20.22 -25.31
C VAL A 220 -16.59 19.82 -24.04
N ARG A 221 -16.60 20.66 -23.00
CA ARG A 221 -16.03 20.34 -21.67
C ARG A 221 -17.03 19.50 -20.88
N GLY A 222 -16.57 18.38 -20.32
CA GLY A 222 -17.39 17.52 -19.47
C GLY A 222 -17.67 18.15 -18.12
N ALA A 223 -18.84 17.88 -17.57
CA ALA A 223 -19.18 18.38 -16.23
C ALA A 223 -18.33 17.72 -15.11
N PRO A 224 -17.98 18.44 -14.04
CA PRO A 224 -17.09 17.95 -12.98
C PRO A 224 -17.68 16.74 -12.25
N ALA A 225 -16.91 15.66 -12.07
CA ALA A 225 -17.38 14.39 -11.51
C ALA A 225 -18.10 14.54 -10.15
N ALA A 226 -19.05 13.63 -9.87
CA ALA A 226 -19.70 13.54 -8.57
C ALA A 226 -18.67 13.15 -7.47
N PRO A 227 -18.89 13.52 -6.20
CA PRO A 227 -18.01 13.12 -5.11
C PRO A 227 -17.86 11.60 -4.98
N ALA A 228 -16.65 11.13 -4.67
CA ALA A 228 -16.35 9.70 -4.59
C ALA A 228 -16.00 9.25 -3.16
N TRP A 229 -16.65 8.19 -2.67
CA TRP A 229 -16.49 7.67 -1.31
C TRP A 229 -15.39 6.61 -1.14
N GLY A 230 -14.86 6.07 -2.24
CA GLY A 230 -13.84 5.00 -2.24
C GLY A 230 -14.35 3.62 -1.81
N ARG A 231 -15.37 3.54 -0.94
CA ARG A 231 -16.04 2.31 -0.49
C ARG A 231 -17.54 2.35 -0.77
N ARG A 232 -18.14 1.16 -0.90
CA ARG A 232 -19.59 0.99 -1.14
C ARG A 232 -20.43 1.01 0.15
N GLN A 233 -19.82 0.72 1.30
CA GLN A 233 -20.43 0.74 2.62
C GLN A 233 -19.37 0.97 3.70
N TRP A 234 -19.81 1.42 4.87
CA TRP A 234 -18.97 1.61 6.05
C TRP A 234 -19.61 0.99 7.29
N GLU A 235 -18.78 0.48 8.18
CA GLU A 235 -19.19 0.01 9.52
C GLU A 235 -18.45 0.82 10.59
N ALA A 236 -19.16 1.19 11.65
CA ALA A 236 -18.60 1.82 12.85
C ALA A 236 -19.18 1.17 14.11
N ARG A 237 -18.45 1.26 15.22
CA ARG A 237 -18.85 0.69 16.51
C ARG A 237 -18.83 1.75 17.60
N VAL A 238 -19.89 1.84 18.38
CA VAL A 238 -20.07 2.89 19.40
C VAL A 238 -20.57 2.27 20.70
N PRO A 239 -19.89 2.47 21.84
CA PRO A 239 -20.38 1.97 23.13
C PRO A 239 -21.72 2.57 23.54
N ARG A 240 -22.59 1.76 24.15
CA ARG A 240 -23.81 2.23 24.81
C ARG A 240 -23.46 3.25 25.90
N GLY A 241 -24.25 4.32 25.99
CA GLY A 241 -23.97 5.43 26.92
C GLY A 241 -22.83 6.36 26.50
N ALA A 242 -22.28 6.23 25.29
CA ALA A 242 -21.25 7.14 24.79
C ALA A 242 -21.74 8.61 24.81
N ALA A 243 -20.87 9.50 25.29
CA ALA A 243 -21.16 10.92 25.46
C ALA A 243 -21.31 11.67 24.12
N PRO A 244 -22.04 12.81 24.10
CA PRO A 244 -22.12 13.68 22.93
C PRO A 244 -20.74 14.10 22.43
N GLY A 245 -20.60 14.27 21.11
CA GLY A 245 -19.37 14.69 20.44
C GLY A 245 -18.41 13.55 20.09
N ARG A 246 -18.65 12.32 20.59
CA ARG A 246 -17.87 11.13 20.23
C ARG A 246 -17.84 10.94 18.71
N LEU A 247 -16.63 10.74 18.16
CA LEU A 247 -16.43 10.39 16.76
C LEU A 247 -16.94 8.96 16.50
N VAL A 248 -17.84 8.83 15.53
CA VAL A 248 -18.39 7.54 15.08
C VAL A 248 -17.61 7.06 13.84
N ALA A 249 -17.51 7.89 12.81
CA ALA A 249 -16.78 7.56 11.58
C ALA A 249 -16.26 8.82 10.85
N PRO A 250 -14.99 8.86 10.42
CA PRO A 250 -14.45 9.96 9.61
C PRO A 250 -14.71 9.72 8.11
N LEU A 251 -15.87 10.12 7.60
CA LEU A 251 -16.29 9.83 6.22
C LEU A 251 -15.99 10.98 5.26
N ARG A 252 -14.92 10.85 4.48
CA ARG A 252 -14.48 11.92 3.57
C ARG A 252 -14.56 11.49 2.11
N ALA A 253 -15.53 12.06 1.39
CA ALA A 253 -15.63 11.90 -0.06
C ALA A 253 -14.67 12.84 -0.81
N ALA A 254 -13.92 12.31 -1.77
CA ALA A 254 -13.05 13.11 -2.64
C ALA A 254 -13.88 14.03 -3.54
N GLY A 255 -13.51 15.32 -3.59
CA GLY A 255 -14.16 16.32 -4.43
C GLY A 255 -15.48 16.90 -3.90
N ALA A 256 -15.90 16.52 -2.68
CA ALA A 256 -17.07 17.07 -2.00
C ALA A 256 -16.86 18.51 -1.51
N LEU A 257 -17.94 19.29 -1.48
CA LEU A 257 -17.99 20.65 -0.93
C LEU A 257 -18.89 20.74 0.32
N SER A 258 -19.86 19.83 0.44
CA SER A 258 -20.76 19.76 1.59
C SER A 258 -21.17 18.33 1.90
N TYR A 259 -21.47 18.06 3.17
CA TYR A 259 -21.96 16.78 3.66
C TYR A 259 -23.32 16.96 4.35
N SER A 260 -24.16 15.94 4.24
CA SER A 260 -25.46 15.88 4.90
C SER A 260 -25.78 14.44 5.30
N LEU A 261 -26.50 14.26 6.40
CA LEU A 261 -26.90 12.95 6.92
C LEU A 261 -28.39 12.73 6.66
N ALA A 262 -28.76 11.54 6.19
CA ALA A 262 -30.13 11.08 6.11
C ALA A 262 -30.32 9.84 7.01
N GLY A 263 -31.44 9.80 7.73
CA GLY A 263 -31.71 8.75 8.71
C GLY A 263 -30.96 8.96 10.03
N ASP A 264 -30.80 10.20 10.50
CA ASP A 264 -30.04 10.62 11.70
C ASP A 264 -30.53 10.06 13.06
N ALA A 265 -31.42 9.05 13.02
CA ALA A 265 -32.07 8.41 14.15
C ALA A 265 -32.67 9.44 15.12
N ALA A 266 -33.53 10.31 14.57
CA ALA A 266 -34.18 11.42 15.29
C ALA A 266 -33.17 12.39 15.92
N GLY A 267 -32.06 12.67 15.22
CA GLY A 267 -31.00 13.60 15.62
C GLY A 267 -30.03 13.08 16.68
N LEU A 268 -29.82 11.76 16.76
CA LEU A 268 -28.76 11.15 17.58
C LEU A 268 -27.37 11.33 16.94
N PHE A 269 -27.32 11.35 15.61
CA PHE A 269 -26.10 11.48 14.83
C PHE A 269 -26.07 12.79 14.05
N ALA A 270 -24.89 13.36 13.88
CA ALA A 270 -24.66 14.53 13.03
C ALA A 270 -23.39 14.35 12.21
N VAL A 271 -23.35 14.96 11.03
CA VAL A 271 -22.14 15.04 10.19
C VAL A 271 -21.64 16.48 10.17
N ASP A 272 -20.34 16.66 10.36
CA ASP A 272 -19.73 17.99 10.32
C ASP A 272 -19.32 18.41 8.89
N ALA A 273 -18.83 19.65 8.76
CA ALA A 273 -18.39 20.20 7.48
C ALA A 273 -17.19 19.46 6.86
N ARG A 274 -16.46 18.66 7.64
CA ARG A 274 -15.32 17.84 7.18
C ARG A 274 -15.76 16.44 6.74
N GLY A 275 -17.00 16.04 7.02
CA GLY A 275 -17.54 14.71 6.76
C GLY A 275 -17.41 13.75 7.94
N ASP A 276 -16.96 14.22 9.10
CA ASP A 276 -16.86 13.36 10.28
C ASP A 276 -18.25 13.21 10.92
N VAL A 277 -18.71 11.96 11.07
CA VAL A 277 -19.98 11.62 11.73
C VAL A 277 -19.73 11.47 13.22
N ARG A 278 -20.52 12.18 14.04
CA ARG A 278 -20.41 12.24 15.50
C ARG A 278 -21.77 12.04 16.17
N LEU A 279 -21.72 11.65 17.44
CA LEU A 279 -22.91 11.69 18.29
C LEU A 279 -23.31 13.14 18.58
N ALA A 280 -24.52 13.52 18.21
CA ALA A 280 -25.10 14.83 18.57
C ALA A 280 -25.64 14.81 20.01
N ARG A 281 -26.05 13.65 20.51
CA ARG A 281 -26.57 13.41 21.86
C ARG A 281 -25.95 12.14 22.44
N ALA A 282 -26.07 11.98 23.76
CA ALA A 282 -25.64 10.76 24.43
C ALA A 282 -26.42 9.57 23.87
N LEU A 283 -25.73 8.46 23.60
CA LEU A 283 -26.41 7.26 23.12
C LEU A 283 -27.27 6.68 24.26
N PRO A 284 -28.60 6.54 24.08
CA PRO A 284 -29.51 6.14 25.17
C PRO A 284 -29.14 4.78 25.78
N ALA A 285 -29.43 4.61 27.08
CA ALA A 285 -29.23 3.34 27.78
C ALA A 285 -30.18 2.23 27.30
N ALA A 286 -31.31 2.57 26.68
CA ALA A 286 -32.23 1.65 26.03
C ALA A 286 -32.46 2.09 24.58
N GLY A 287 -32.29 1.16 23.63
CA GLY A 287 -32.40 1.44 22.20
C GLY A 287 -32.03 0.24 21.34
N PRO A 288 -32.15 0.36 20.00
CA PRO A 288 -31.79 -0.68 19.06
C PRO A 288 -30.28 -1.01 19.12
N PRO A 289 -29.89 -2.26 18.79
CA PRO A 289 -28.50 -2.71 18.82
C PRO A 289 -27.65 -2.15 17.66
N ASP A 290 -28.29 -1.58 16.64
CA ASP A 290 -27.63 -1.02 15.47
C ASP A 290 -28.44 0.12 14.83
N TYR A 291 -27.76 0.94 14.04
CA TYR A 291 -28.35 2.03 13.25
C TYR A 291 -27.80 1.98 11.83
N THR A 292 -28.64 2.24 10.84
CA THR A 292 -28.22 2.41 9.44
C THR A 292 -28.44 3.84 8.99
N LEU A 293 -27.34 4.55 8.74
CA LEU A 293 -27.31 5.95 8.33
C LEU A 293 -26.94 6.06 6.85
N SER A 294 -27.41 7.10 6.16
CA SER A 294 -26.99 7.40 4.78
C SER A 294 -26.27 8.73 4.74
N VAL A 295 -24.96 8.71 4.46
CA VAL A 295 -24.13 9.92 4.42
C VAL A 295 -24.01 10.39 2.97
N ARG A 296 -24.44 11.62 2.71
CA ARG A 296 -24.46 12.22 1.37
C ARG A 296 -23.40 13.30 1.26
N ALA A 297 -22.61 13.24 0.19
CA ALA A 297 -21.62 14.24 -0.19
C ALA A 297 -22.07 14.92 -1.48
N ALA A 298 -21.98 16.25 -1.53
CA ALA A 298 -22.39 17.03 -2.69
C ALA A 298 -21.29 17.97 -3.19
N ARG A 299 -21.28 18.20 -4.50
CA ARG A 299 -20.48 19.21 -5.22
C ARG A 299 -21.43 19.96 -6.15
N GLY A 300 -22.04 21.03 -5.64
CA GLY A 300 -23.13 21.73 -6.35
C GLY A 300 -24.33 20.81 -6.56
N ALA A 301 -24.80 20.68 -7.81
CA ALA A 301 -25.94 19.84 -8.17
C ALA A 301 -25.65 18.32 -8.16
N ARG A 302 -24.38 17.90 -8.13
CA ARG A 302 -24.00 16.47 -8.13
C ARG A 302 -23.80 15.99 -6.70
N ALA A 303 -24.35 14.82 -6.37
CA ALA A 303 -24.20 14.22 -5.06
C ALA A 303 -24.08 12.70 -5.13
N ALA A 304 -23.42 12.11 -4.13
CA ALA A 304 -23.31 10.67 -3.94
C ALA A 304 -23.57 10.33 -2.47
N ALA A 305 -24.25 9.22 -2.20
CA ALA A 305 -24.52 8.74 -0.85
C ALA A 305 -23.82 7.41 -0.57
N VAL A 306 -23.45 7.17 0.68
CA VAL A 306 -22.88 5.90 1.14
C VAL A 306 -23.56 5.45 2.45
N PRO A 307 -23.95 4.17 2.58
CA PRO A 307 -24.49 3.64 3.82
C PRO A 307 -23.39 3.48 4.88
N LEU A 308 -23.72 3.88 6.12
CA LEU A 308 -22.93 3.68 7.33
C LEU A 308 -23.76 2.85 8.32
N HIS A 309 -23.32 1.62 8.57
CA HIS A 309 -23.87 0.74 9.58
C HIS A 309 -23.15 1.00 10.92
N VAL A 310 -23.88 1.38 11.95
CA VAL A 310 -23.34 1.69 13.28
C VAL A 310 -23.83 0.62 14.25
N VAL A 311 -22.91 -0.19 14.76
CA VAL A 311 -23.20 -1.22 15.77
C VAL A 311 -23.02 -0.63 17.16
N VAL A 312 -24.02 -0.79 18.03
CA VAL A 312 -23.95 -0.39 19.42
C VAL A 312 -23.30 -1.50 20.22
N LEU A 313 -22.23 -1.17 20.94
CA LEU A 313 -21.56 -2.13 21.82
C LEU A 313 -22.17 -2.06 23.22
N GLU A 314 -22.65 -3.19 23.74
CA GLU A 314 -23.10 -3.29 25.12
C GLU A 314 -21.89 -3.32 26.08
N PRO A 315 -22.04 -2.93 27.35
CA PRO A 315 -20.98 -3.06 28.35
C PRO A 315 -20.43 -4.50 28.48
N ASP A 316 -21.25 -5.51 28.20
CA ASP A 316 -20.90 -6.94 28.24
C ASP A 316 -20.14 -7.43 27.00
N ASP A 317 -19.93 -6.57 25.99
CA ASP A 317 -19.18 -6.92 24.77
C ASP A 317 -17.66 -6.92 24.99
N ALA A 318 -17.20 -6.40 26.13
CA ALA A 318 -15.80 -6.47 26.52
C ALA A 318 -15.38 -7.92 26.84
N PRO A 319 -14.17 -8.36 26.44
CA PRO A 319 -13.66 -9.65 26.85
C PRO A 319 -13.61 -9.78 28.37
N PRO A 320 -13.94 -10.96 28.95
CA PRO A 320 -13.79 -11.19 30.37
C PRO A 320 -12.33 -10.96 30.82
N ARG A 321 -12.15 -10.37 32.01
CA ARG A 321 -10.84 -10.04 32.57
C ARG A 321 -10.62 -10.81 33.86
N PHE A 322 -9.51 -11.54 33.94
CA PHE A 322 -9.10 -12.23 35.16
C PHE A 322 -8.63 -11.25 36.24
N ALA A 323 -8.81 -11.64 37.51
CA ALA A 323 -8.38 -10.83 38.65
C ALA A 323 -6.86 -10.66 38.76
N ALA A 324 -6.09 -11.62 38.25
CA ALA A 324 -4.63 -11.65 38.26
C ALA A 324 -4.07 -11.95 36.86
N ALA A 325 -2.78 -11.68 36.66
CA ALA A 325 -2.07 -11.95 35.40
C ALA A 325 -1.69 -13.44 35.23
N SER A 326 -1.55 -14.15 36.36
CA SER A 326 -1.32 -15.59 36.46
C SER A 326 -1.81 -16.10 37.81
N PHE A 327 -2.03 -17.40 37.91
CA PHE A 327 -2.30 -18.09 39.18
C PHE A 327 -1.29 -19.22 39.38
N GLU A 328 -0.87 -19.40 40.62
CA GLU A 328 0.04 -20.46 41.05
C GLU A 328 -0.61 -21.17 42.23
N TRP A 329 -0.73 -22.49 42.14
CA TRP A 329 -1.32 -23.33 43.18
C TRP A 329 -0.48 -24.59 43.38
N GLU A 330 -0.57 -25.14 44.58
CA GLU A 330 0.12 -26.36 44.97
C GLU A 330 -0.91 -27.45 45.27
N VAL A 331 -0.56 -28.70 44.99
CA VAL A 331 -1.40 -29.86 45.31
C VAL A 331 -0.51 -31.06 45.59
N ARG A 332 -0.76 -31.76 46.69
CA ARG A 332 -0.09 -33.04 46.97
C ARG A 332 -0.51 -34.10 45.96
N GLU A 333 0.41 -34.98 45.59
CA GLU A 333 0.06 -36.03 44.63
C GLU A 333 -0.98 -37.02 45.15
N ASP A 334 -0.98 -37.25 46.47
CA ASP A 334 -1.93 -38.11 47.19
C ASP A 334 -3.32 -37.47 47.38
N ALA A 335 -3.52 -36.24 46.88
CA ALA A 335 -4.76 -35.51 47.02
C ALA A 335 -5.95 -36.26 46.38
N ALA A 336 -7.05 -36.30 47.12
CA ALA A 336 -8.26 -36.97 46.64
C ALA A 336 -8.85 -36.27 45.41
N ARG A 337 -9.47 -37.05 44.52
CA ARG A 337 -10.23 -36.50 43.38
C ARG A 337 -11.32 -35.56 43.90
N GLY A 338 -11.44 -34.40 43.27
CA GLY A 338 -12.37 -33.34 43.66
C GLY A 338 -11.78 -32.29 44.61
N THR A 339 -10.52 -32.43 45.02
CA THR A 339 -9.79 -31.37 45.75
C THR A 339 -9.85 -30.04 44.98
N LEU A 340 -10.19 -28.96 45.68
CA LEU A 340 -10.23 -27.60 45.14
C LEU A 340 -8.87 -26.95 45.33
N LEU A 341 -8.23 -26.52 44.23
CA LEU A 341 -6.95 -25.84 44.28
C LEU A 341 -7.13 -24.32 44.42
N GLY A 342 -8.09 -23.76 43.70
CA GLY A 342 -8.40 -22.33 43.73
C GLY A 342 -9.39 -21.92 42.64
N ALA A 343 -9.64 -20.62 42.50
CA ALA A 343 -10.57 -20.08 41.52
C ALA A 343 -9.92 -19.04 40.60
N ALA A 344 -9.95 -19.31 39.29
CA ALA A 344 -9.51 -18.39 38.25
C ALA A 344 -10.68 -17.48 37.84
N GLU A 345 -11.08 -16.58 38.73
CA GLU A 345 -12.26 -15.71 38.51
C GLU A 345 -12.03 -14.68 37.40
N ALA A 346 -12.94 -14.65 36.43
CA ALA A 346 -13.00 -13.64 35.37
C ALA A 346 -14.23 -12.74 35.50
N ARG A 347 -14.03 -11.43 35.40
CA ARG A 347 -15.09 -10.42 35.38
C ARG A 347 -15.46 -10.08 33.93
N GLY A 348 -16.72 -10.29 33.54
CA GLY A 348 -17.17 -10.04 32.16
C GLY A 348 -18.69 -9.99 31.96
N GLY A 349 -19.45 -9.61 32.99
CA GLY A 349 -20.93 -9.60 32.94
C GLY A 349 -21.56 -10.97 33.25
N ALA A 350 -22.87 -11.10 33.03
CA ALA A 350 -23.59 -12.36 33.24
C ALA A 350 -23.29 -13.38 32.11
N GLY A 351 -23.09 -14.66 32.46
CA GLY A 351 -22.95 -15.74 31.48
C GLY A 351 -21.51 -16.03 31.00
N VAL A 352 -20.49 -15.70 31.79
CA VAL A 352 -19.11 -16.09 31.48
C VAL A 352 -18.96 -17.61 31.52
N ARG A 353 -18.43 -18.20 30.44
CA ARG A 353 -18.08 -19.63 30.38
C ARG A 353 -16.57 -19.81 30.39
N HIS A 354 -16.10 -20.80 31.13
CA HIS A 354 -14.67 -21.11 31.26
C HIS A 354 -14.31 -22.36 30.44
N ALA A 355 -13.11 -22.36 29.87
CA ALA A 355 -12.51 -23.52 29.23
C ALA A 355 -11.08 -23.71 29.74
N LEU A 356 -10.71 -24.96 29.98
CA LEU A 356 -9.38 -25.36 30.41
C LEU A 356 -8.64 -26.02 29.25
N ALA A 357 -7.38 -25.64 29.04
CA ALA A 357 -6.45 -26.31 28.16
C ALA A 357 -5.16 -26.66 28.92
N GLY A 358 -4.51 -27.76 28.53
CA GLY A 358 -3.35 -28.31 29.23
C GLY A 358 -3.73 -29.32 30.32
N GLY A 359 -2.74 -29.76 31.09
CA GLY A 359 -2.96 -30.57 32.29
C GLY A 359 -3.29 -32.05 32.07
N GLY A 360 -3.15 -32.61 30.87
CA GLY A 360 -3.31 -34.05 30.60
C GLY A 360 -4.68 -34.67 30.97
N GLY A 361 -5.69 -33.86 31.29
CA GLY A 361 -6.97 -34.33 31.85
C GLY A 361 -6.96 -34.60 33.36
N ALA A 362 -5.87 -34.24 34.06
CA ALA A 362 -5.72 -34.31 35.51
C ALA A 362 -6.59 -33.29 36.25
N PHE A 363 -6.91 -32.17 35.62
CA PHE A 363 -7.71 -31.09 36.21
C PHE A 363 -9.01 -30.84 35.44
N ARG A 364 -9.97 -30.19 36.10
CA ARG A 364 -11.19 -29.67 35.48
C ARG A 364 -11.56 -28.32 36.08
N LEU A 365 -12.25 -27.49 35.30
CA LEU A 365 -12.87 -26.27 35.81
C LEU A 365 -14.35 -26.50 36.09
N ALA A 366 -14.81 -26.04 37.25
CA ALA A 366 -16.23 -25.83 37.52
C ALA A 366 -16.74 -24.57 36.81
N PRO A 367 -18.08 -24.39 36.68
CA PRO A 367 -18.64 -23.25 35.96
C PRO A 367 -18.19 -21.87 36.47
N GLY A 368 -17.92 -21.73 37.78
CA GLY A 368 -17.46 -20.49 38.41
C GLY A 368 -15.99 -20.17 38.18
N GLY A 369 -15.23 -21.05 37.53
CA GLY A 369 -13.78 -20.90 37.34
C GLY A 369 -12.94 -21.60 38.42
N GLU A 370 -13.56 -22.41 39.29
CA GLU A 370 -12.86 -23.20 40.29
C GLU A 370 -12.11 -24.38 39.67
N LEU A 371 -10.80 -24.47 39.90
CA LEU A 371 -9.95 -25.56 39.43
C LEU A 371 -9.98 -26.72 40.44
N LEU A 372 -10.40 -27.88 39.95
CA LEU A 372 -10.59 -29.10 40.75
C LEU A 372 -9.74 -30.23 40.19
N LEU A 373 -9.18 -31.02 41.09
CA LEU A 373 -8.50 -32.27 40.72
C LEU A 373 -9.50 -33.29 40.17
N ARG A 374 -9.19 -33.91 39.03
CA ARG A 374 -10.06 -34.86 38.31
C ARG A 374 -9.48 -36.28 38.29
N ALA A 375 -8.18 -36.41 38.15
CA ALA A 375 -7.45 -37.68 38.12
C ALA A 375 -6.40 -37.71 39.25
N PRO A 376 -5.94 -38.87 39.70
CA PRO A 376 -4.76 -38.95 40.57
C PRO A 376 -3.56 -38.31 39.88
N LEU A 377 -2.64 -37.80 40.69
CA LEU A 377 -1.35 -37.28 40.25
C LEU A 377 -0.25 -38.28 40.63
N ASP A 378 0.91 -38.07 40.04
CA ASP A 378 2.14 -38.83 40.26
C ASP A 378 3.27 -37.80 40.07
N TYR A 379 3.98 -37.47 41.14
CA TYR A 379 5.03 -36.45 41.14
C TYR A 379 6.20 -36.88 40.27
N GLU A 380 6.60 -38.15 40.35
CA GLU A 380 7.67 -38.79 39.58
C GLU A 380 7.38 -38.75 38.07
N GLU A 381 6.10 -38.84 37.66
CA GLU A 381 5.69 -38.67 36.27
C GLU A 381 5.63 -37.20 35.86
N CYS A 382 5.04 -36.32 36.68
CA CYS A 382 4.82 -34.92 36.33
C CYS A 382 4.66 -33.99 37.54
N ALA A 383 5.79 -33.46 38.04
CA ALA A 383 5.85 -32.50 39.15
C ALA A 383 5.21 -31.12 38.91
N ARG A 384 4.93 -30.73 37.65
CA ARG A 384 4.40 -29.40 37.33
C ARG A 384 3.50 -29.39 36.10
N TYR A 385 2.34 -28.75 36.23
CA TYR A 385 1.39 -28.58 35.14
C TYR A 385 1.22 -27.11 34.77
N ASP A 386 1.51 -26.79 33.51
CA ASP A 386 1.16 -25.49 32.92
C ASP A 386 -0.20 -25.58 32.22
N LEU A 387 -1.15 -24.83 32.75
CA LEU A 387 -2.53 -24.78 32.32
C LEU A 387 -2.85 -23.42 31.70
N THR A 388 -3.84 -23.41 30.81
CA THR A 388 -4.40 -22.18 30.24
C THR A 388 -5.89 -22.16 30.47
N VAL A 389 -6.37 -21.12 31.16
CA VAL A 389 -7.80 -20.89 31.38
C VAL A 389 -8.27 -19.79 30.45
N THR A 390 -9.32 -20.07 29.69
CA THR A 390 -9.98 -19.10 28.80
C THR A 390 -11.38 -18.82 29.28
N ALA A 391 -11.71 -17.55 29.51
CA ALA A 391 -13.05 -17.10 29.86
C ALA A 391 -13.70 -16.42 28.65
N TYR A 392 -14.89 -16.86 28.26
CA TYR A 392 -15.64 -16.29 27.14
C TYR A 392 -16.90 -15.59 27.65
N ASN A 393 -17.24 -14.44 27.07
CA ASN A 393 -18.56 -13.84 27.22
C ASN A 393 -19.58 -14.46 26.24
N MET A 394 -20.82 -14.00 26.30
CA MET A 394 -21.93 -14.48 25.45
C MET A 394 -21.72 -14.21 23.95
N LEU A 395 -20.84 -13.26 23.59
CA LEU A 395 -20.49 -12.91 22.21
C LEU A 395 -19.21 -13.60 21.73
N ALA A 396 -18.71 -14.59 22.47
CA ALA A 396 -17.47 -15.31 22.19
C ALA A 396 -16.18 -14.47 22.20
N ALA A 397 -16.22 -13.23 22.69
CA ALA A 397 -15.01 -12.50 23.07
C ALA A 397 -14.41 -13.15 24.33
N HIS A 398 -13.09 -13.20 24.41
CA HIS A 398 -12.41 -14.02 25.42
C HIS A 398 -11.19 -13.35 26.05
N GLY A 399 -10.98 -13.65 27.33
CA GLY A 399 -9.73 -13.42 28.04
C GLY A 399 -9.02 -14.75 28.29
N VAL A 400 -7.69 -14.72 28.39
CA VAL A 400 -6.85 -15.89 28.65
C VAL A 400 -5.94 -15.60 29.83
N VAL A 401 -5.72 -16.58 30.71
CA VAL A 401 -4.76 -16.52 31.81
C VAL A 401 -3.97 -17.82 31.92
N ARG A 402 -2.70 -17.73 32.32
CA ARG A 402 -1.86 -18.88 32.64
C ARG A 402 -2.07 -19.29 34.09
N VAL A 403 -2.18 -20.59 34.32
CA VAL A 403 -2.22 -21.17 35.66
C VAL A 403 -1.11 -22.21 35.72
N THR A 404 -0.27 -22.13 36.74
CA THR A 404 0.70 -23.18 37.05
C THR A 404 0.22 -23.93 38.28
N VAL A 405 0.29 -25.25 38.23
CA VAL A 405 0.08 -26.13 39.38
C VAL A 405 1.36 -26.89 39.64
N ASP A 406 1.97 -26.66 40.79
CA ASP A 406 3.11 -27.44 41.27
C ASP A 406 2.58 -28.61 42.12
N VAL A 407 3.13 -29.80 41.92
CA VAL A 407 2.75 -31.01 42.65
C VAL A 407 3.73 -31.20 43.79
N ASP A 408 3.21 -31.35 45.02
CA ASP A 408 4.05 -31.67 46.17
C ASP A 408 4.30 -33.17 46.22
N ASN A 409 5.58 -33.54 46.32
CA ASN A 409 6.02 -34.93 46.39
C ASN A 409 5.68 -35.57 47.74
N GLU A 410 5.23 -36.80 47.70
CA GLU A 410 5.02 -37.69 48.83
C GLU A 410 5.92 -38.90 48.77
N ASN A 411 6.26 -39.42 49.95
CA ASN A 411 7.09 -40.61 50.02
C ASN A 411 6.24 -41.87 49.75
N ASP A 412 6.12 -42.25 48.48
CA ASP A 412 5.33 -43.39 48.03
C ASP A 412 6.10 -44.40 47.15
N CYS A 413 7.34 -44.10 46.77
CA CYS A 413 8.23 -45.06 46.12
C CYS A 413 9.16 -45.74 47.13
N ALA A 414 9.26 -47.07 47.05
CA ALA A 414 10.26 -47.78 47.83
C ALA A 414 11.68 -47.60 47.24
N PRO A 415 12.72 -47.44 48.09
CA PRO A 415 14.09 -47.40 47.60
C PRO A 415 14.46 -48.73 46.95
N SER A 416 15.39 -48.70 45.99
CA SER A 416 15.78 -49.87 45.20
C SER A 416 17.29 -50.01 45.07
N PHE A 417 17.80 -51.23 45.25
CA PHE A 417 19.20 -51.55 44.98
C PHE A 417 19.46 -51.65 43.47
N SER A 418 20.66 -51.29 43.03
CA SER A 418 21.09 -51.46 41.64
C SER A 418 21.20 -52.92 41.21
N GLN A 419 21.39 -53.84 42.17
CA GLN A 419 21.48 -55.28 41.96
C GLN A 419 20.68 -56.04 43.02
N GLU A 420 20.02 -57.14 42.62
CA GLU A 420 19.34 -58.04 43.57
C GLU A 420 20.33 -58.82 44.46
N ALA A 421 21.53 -59.07 43.92
CA ALA A 421 22.60 -59.79 44.59
C ALA A 421 23.97 -59.18 44.26
N TYR A 422 24.79 -59.01 45.30
CA TYR A 422 26.17 -58.55 45.23
C TYR A 422 27.11 -59.70 45.60
N GLU A 423 28.29 -59.74 44.98
CA GLU A 423 29.33 -60.71 45.32
C GLU A 423 30.67 -60.01 45.45
N ALA A 424 31.41 -60.35 46.51
CA ALA A 424 32.76 -59.87 46.74
C ALA A 424 33.66 -61.00 47.26
N THR A 425 34.95 -60.88 47.02
CA THR A 425 35.95 -61.78 47.60
C THR A 425 36.92 -60.98 48.45
N VAL A 426 37.12 -61.41 49.70
CA VAL A 426 38.10 -60.83 50.63
C VAL A 426 39.22 -61.84 50.85
N LEU A 427 40.46 -61.38 50.72
CA LEU A 427 41.65 -62.18 50.96
C LEU A 427 42.10 -62.06 52.42
N LEU A 428 42.47 -63.17 53.05
CA LEU A 428 43.14 -63.21 54.34
C LEU A 428 44.67 -63.26 54.18
N PRO A 429 45.46 -62.62 55.06
CA PRO A 429 45.02 -61.76 56.15
C PRO A 429 44.45 -60.42 55.64
N THR A 430 43.42 -59.92 56.32
CA THR A 430 42.82 -58.59 56.07
C THR A 430 42.86 -57.76 57.35
N ALA A 431 42.38 -56.52 57.30
CA ALA A 431 42.33 -55.62 58.45
C ALA A 431 40.92 -55.05 58.69
N ARG A 432 40.63 -54.65 59.92
CA ARG A 432 39.44 -53.84 60.24
C ARG A 432 39.43 -52.55 59.41
N GLY A 433 38.25 -52.21 58.90
CA GLY A 433 38.03 -51.02 58.07
C GLY A 433 38.38 -51.20 56.59
N VAL A 434 38.80 -52.41 56.16
CA VAL A 434 38.96 -52.71 54.74
C VAL A 434 37.58 -52.72 54.06
N ALA A 435 37.49 -52.02 52.92
CA ALA A 435 36.27 -52.00 52.11
C ALA A 435 36.06 -53.34 51.42
N VAL A 436 34.88 -53.93 51.61
CA VAL A 436 34.47 -55.18 50.98
C VAL A 436 33.80 -54.89 49.65
N LEU A 437 32.76 -54.05 49.67
CA LEU A 437 32.05 -53.57 48.49
C LEU A 437 31.25 -52.31 48.82
N GLN A 438 30.80 -51.63 47.78
CA GLN A 438 29.91 -50.49 47.82
C GLN A 438 28.54 -50.93 47.28
N LEU A 439 27.52 -50.94 48.13
CA LEU A 439 26.14 -51.11 47.69
C LEU A 439 25.67 -49.80 47.07
N GLU A 440 24.88 -49.89 46.00
CA GLU A 440 24.26 -48.75 45.36
C GLU A 440 22.75 -48.93 45.41
N ALA A 441 22.05 -47.93 45.95
CA ALA A 441 20.61 -47.86 45.93
C ALA A 441 20.16 -46.44 45.63
N GLY A 442 18.95 -46.30 45.11
CA GLY A 442 18.31 -45.03 44.80
C GLY A 442 16.83 -45.06 45.11
N ASP A 443 16.29 -43.88 45.34
CA ASP A 443 14.87 -43.63 45.57
C ASP A 443 14.34 -42.68 44.49
N ARG A 444 13.09 -42.88 44.06
CA ARG A 444 12.47 -42.02 43.04
C ARG A 444 11.87 -40.76 43.64
N ASP A 445 11.49 -40.81 44.91
CA ASP A 445 10.95 -39.63 45.60
C ASP A 445 12.04 -38.57 45.78
N GLU A 446 13.28 -39.01 46.05
CA GLU A 446 14.41 -38.12 46.30
C GLU A 446 15.70 -38.55 45.57
N PRO A 447 15.72 -38.51 44.23
CA PRO A 447 16.83 -39.06 43.43
C PRO A 447 18.14 -38.28 43.62
N GLU A 448 18.05 -37.02 44.05
CA GLU A 448 19.21 -36.15 44.27
C GLU A 448 19.81 -36.25 45.69
N ARG A 449 19.16 -36.98 46.62
CA ARG A 449 19.56 -37.07 48.03
C ARG A 449 19.81 -38.51 48.51
N PRO A 450 20.69 -39.29 47.86
CA PRO A 450 20.96 -40.68 48.25
C PRO A 450 21.59 -40.84 49.64
N GLU A 451 22.11 -39.76 50.24
CA GLU A 451 22.61 -39.75 51.61
C GLU A 451 21.54 -39.91 52.69
N LEU A 452 20.26 -39.73 52.36
CA LEU A 452 19.15 -39.92 53.30
C LEU A 452 18.75 -41.38 53.46
N LEU A 453 19.22 -42.26 52.56
CA LEU A 453 18.99 -43.70 52.64
C LEU A 453 19.79 -44.32 53.79
N ALA A 454 19.09 -45.05 54.65
CA ALA A 454 19.62 -45.84 55.74
C ALA A 454 19.87 -47.28 55.30
N TYR A 455 21.02 -47.84 55.69
CA TYR A 455 21.45 -49.18 55.32
C TYR A 455 21.69 -50.04 56.55
N ASP A 456 21.21 -51.28 56.54
CA ASP A 456 21.37 -52.24 57.64
C ASP A 456 21.68 -53.66 57.17
N VAL A 457 22.38 -54.44 58.00
CA VAL A 457 22.50 -55.89 57.83
C VAL A 457 21.39 -56.56 58.65
N LEU A 458 20.47 -57.25 57.97
CA LEU A 458 19.34 -57.94 58.63
C LEU A 458 19.73 -59.35 59.10
N GLU A 459 20.44 -60.10 58.26
CA GLU A 459 20.77 -61.51 58.49
C GLU A 459 22.15 -61.84 57.93
N GLY A 460 22.72 -62.96 58.38
CA GLY A 460 23.95 -63.53 57.81
C GLY A 460 25.26 -63.08 58.47
N ASP A 461 25.20 -62.16 59.45
CA ASP A 461 26.36 -61.73 60.23
C ASP A 461 26.19 -61.92 61.76
N PRO A 462 26.04 -63.16 62.26
CA PRO A 462 25.82 -63.41 63.68
C PRO A 462 27.06 -63.12 64.56
N ARG A 463 28.25 -62.94 63.95
CA ARG A 463 29.52 -62.75 64.67
C ARG A 463 30.04 -61.31 64.57
N GLY A 464 29.34 -60.42 63.86
CA GLY A 464 29.76 -59.03 63.68
C GLY A 464 31.02 -58.89 62.83
N ALA A 465 31.18 -59.72 61.79
CA ALA A 465 32.27 -59.67 60.84
C ALA A 465 32.22 -58.41 59.96
N PHE A 466 31.04 -57.82 59.76
CA PHE A 466 30.82 -56.70 58.86
C PHE A 466 30.23 -55.47 59.57
N TRP A 467 30.52 -54.30 59.02
CA TRP A 467 29.83 -53.06 59.35
C TRP A 467 29.33 -52.44 58.05
N LEU A 468 28.03 -52.18 57.97
CA LEU A 468 27.41 -51.50 56.83
C LEU A 468 27.21 -50.03 57.20
N GLY A 469 27.93 -49.16 56.51
CA GLY A 469 27.92 -47.73 56.76
C GLY A 469 26.91 -46.95 55.89
N PRO A 470 26.85 -45.62 56.10
CA PRO A 470 26.10 -44.72 55.24
C PRO A 470 26.49 -44.88 53.77
N ARG A 471 25.55 -44.56 52.87
CA ARG A 471 25.70 -44.71 51.42
C ARG A 471 25.97 -46.16 50.97
N GLY A 472 25.84 -47.17 51.82
CA GLY A 472 25.97 -48.57 51.43
C GLY A 472 27.39 -49.15 51.46
N LEU A 473 28.35 -48.49 52.11
CA LEU A 473 29.73 -49.00 52.20
C LEU A 473 29.83 -50.16 53.20
N LEU A 474 30.13 -51.37 52.71
CA LEU A 474 30.35 -52.55 53.54
C LEU A 474 31.83 -52.69 53.90
N LEU A 475 32.15 -52.64 55.20
CA LEU A 475 33.51 -52.76 55.72
C LEU A 475 33.70 -54.02 56.55
N VAL A 476 34.95 -54.49 56.65
CA VAL A 476 35.34 -55.50 57.64
C VAL A 476 35.31 -54.88 59.04
N ALA A 477 34.49 -55.43 59.94
CA ALA A 477 34.41 -55.00 61.33
C ALA A 477 35.32 -55.82 62.26
N ASP A 478 35.38 -57.14 62.04
CA ASP A 478 36.22 -58.07 62.80
C ASP A 478 36.80 -59.16 61.89
N GLU A 479 38.13 -59.18 61.79
CA GLU A 479 38.90 -60.07 60.91
C GLU A 479 38.78 -61.56 61.33
N ARG A 480 38.64 -61.81 62.64
CA ARG A 480 38.54 -63.18 63.18
C ARG A 480 37.14 -63.74 62.94
N ALA A 481 36.12 -62.92 63.11
CA ALA A 481 34.75 -63.26 62.78
C ALA A 481 34.59 -63.52 61.28
N LEU A 482 35.23 -62.70 60.43
CA LEU A 482 35.28 -62.92 58.98
C LEU A 482 35.95 -64.25 58.63
N GLY A 483 37.11 -64.53 59.20
CA GLY A 483 37.86 -65.78 58.93
C GLY A 483 37.22 -67.05 59.50
N ALA A 484 36.13 -66.95 60.27
CA ALA A 484 35.47 -68.11 60.86
C ALA A 484 34.67 -68.96 59.86
N ALA A 485 34.39 -68.44 58.66
CA ALA A 485 33.69 -69.14 57.59
C ALA A 485 34.29 -68.79 56.22
N PRO A 486 34.35 -69.74 55.27
CA PRO A 486 34.86 -69.49 53.92
C PRO A 486 33.90 -68.66 53.05
N GLU A 487 32.64 -68.51 53.47
CA GLU A 487 31.65 -67.65 52.83
C GLU A 487 30.66 -67.08 53.86
N HIS A 488 30.20 -65.85 53.61
CA HIS A 488 29.17 -65.17 54.38
C HIS A 488 28.04 -64.76 53.44
N ARG A 489 26.80 -65.15 53.77
CA ARG A 489 25.61 -64.85 52.98
C ARG A 489 24.76 -63.85 53.74
N LEU A 490 24.93 -62.56 53.44
CA LEU A 490 24.23 -61.48 54.11
C LEU A 490 22.92 -61.17 53.40
N ARG A 491 21.93 -60.77 54.20
CA ARG A 491 20.73 -60.08 53.72
C ARG A 491 20.80 -58.64 54.22
N VAL A 492 20.89 -57.70 53.30
CA VAL A 492 21.02 -56.26 53.59
C VAL A 492 19.72 -55.55 53.26
N ARG A 493 19.45 -54.43 53.94
CA ARG A 493 18.29 -53.57 53.78
C ARG A 493 18.72 -52.15 53.45
N VAL A 494 17.97 -51.49 52.57
CA VAL A 494 17.97 -50.04 52.39
C VAL A 494 16.59 -49.50 52.72
N SER A 495 16.50 -48.35 53.39
CA SER A 495 15.24 -47.69 53.77
C SER A 495 15.39 -46.17 53.71
N ASP A 496 14.32 -45.51 53.31
CA ASP A 496 14.12 -44.05 53.31
C ASP A 496 13.38 -43.56 54.57
N GLY A 497 13.02 -44.48 55.47
CA GLY A 497 12.27 -44.23 56.70
C GLY A 497 10.80 -44.69 56.65
N ALA A 498 10.19 -44.76 55.47
CA ALA A 498 8.80 -45.20 55.28
C ALA A 498 8.73 -46.58 54.61
N TRP A 499 9.53 -46.77 53.56
CA TRP A 499 9.63 -47.99 52.78
C TRP A 499 11.04 -48.59 52.89
N ALA A 500 11.18 -49.83 52.43
CA ALA A 500 12.45 -50.52 52.43
C ALA A 500 12.54 -51.60 51.37
N ALA A 501 13.75 -51.84 50.88
CA ALA A 501 14.08 -52.96 50.02
C ALA A 501 15.22 -53.79 50.59
N THR A 502 15.37 -55.03 50.10
CA THR A 502 16.42 -55.95 50.52
C THR A 502 17.21 -56.50 49.33
N ALA A 503 18.50 -56.70 49.52
CA ALA A 503 19.37 -57.39 48.58
C ALA A 503 20.18 -58.50 49.29
N ARG A 504 20.75 -59.40 48.49
CA ARG A 504 21.65 -60.46 48.98
C ARG A 504 23.09 -60.07 48.75
N VAL A 505 23.98 -60.39 49.69
CA VAL A 505 25.42 -60.19 49.53
C VAL A 505 26.15 -61.49 49.84
N LEU A 506 26.94 -61.98 48.89
CA LEU A 506 27.85 -63.11 49.09
C LEU A 506 29.27 -62.60 49.23
N VAL A 507 29.86 -62.75 50.42
CA VAL A 507 31.27 -62.47 50.65
C VAL A 507 32.03 -63.78 50.74
N ARG A 508 32.93 -64.04 49.78
CA ARG A 508 33.82 -65.20 49.79
C ARG A 508 35.12 -64.85 50.48
N VAL A 509 35.56 -65.68 51.40
CA VAL A 509 36.83 -65.52 52.12
C VAL A 509 37.82 -66.51 51.54
N ARG A 510 38.96 -66.01 51.07
CA ARG A 510 39.99 -66.81 50.42
C ARG A 510 41.35 -66.50 51.02
N GLU A 511 42.25 -67.46 50.97
CA GLU A 511 43.67 -67.19 51.18
C GLU A 511 44.29 -66.89 49.80
N PRO A 512 45.24 -65.95 49.71
CA PRO A 512 45.96 -65.68 48.48
C PRO A 512 46.75 -66.92 48.07
N GLU A 513 46.84 -67.17 46.76
CA GLU A 513 47.75 -68.20 46.27
C GLU A 513 49.20 -67.82 46.62
N PRO A 514 50.05 -68.79 46.99
CA PRO A 514 51.42 -68.51 47.39
C PRO A 514 52.23 -67.97 46.22
N ALA A 515 52.30 -66.64 46.11
CA ALA A 515 53.10 -65.92 45.11
C ALA A 515 54.60 -65.87 45.44
N GLY A 516 55.03 -66.46 46.58
CA GLY A 516 56.40 -66.37 47.08
C GLY A 516 56.77 -65.00 47.65
N LEU A 517 55.89 -63.99 47.54
CA LEU A 517 56.07 -62.66 48.11
C LEU A 517 55.68 -62.62 49.58
N ALA A 518 56.55 -62.03 50.41
CA ALA A 518 56.27 -61.83 51.83
C ALA A 518 56.89 -60.53 52.33
N PHE A 519 56.24 -59.85 53.27
CA PHE A 519 56.88 -58.75 53.98
C PHE A 519 57.99 -59.28 54.90
N ARG A 520 59.13 -58.58 54.95
CA ARG A 520 60.25 -58.96 55.83
C ARG A 520 59.86 -58.97 57.31
N HIS A 521 58.97 -58.07 57.70
CA HIS A 521 58.46 -57.94 59.07
C HIS A 521 56.94 -58.13 59.08
N ALA A 522 56.44 -58.78 60.14
CA ALA A 522 55.01 -58.92 60.38
C ALA A 522 54.37 -57.56 60.75
N ASP A 523 55.12 -56.74 61.50
CA ASP A 523 54.71 -55.41 61.94
C ASP A 523 55.77 -54.38 61.57
N TYR A 524 55.33 -53.22 61.08
CA TYR A 524 56.17 -52.06 60.82
C TYR A 524 55.76 -50.94 61.77
N PHE A 525 56.73 -50.45 62.56
CA PHE A 525 56.51 -49.37 63.52
C PHE A 525 57.09 -48.06 62.99
N GLY A 526 56.37 -46.96 63.18
CA GLY A 526 56.85 -45.62 62.90
C GLY A 526 56.20 -44.61 63.84
N ALA A 527 56.89 -43.50 64.08
CA ALA A 527 56.41 -42.42 64.93
C ALA A 527 56.35 -41.12 64.12
N LEU A 528 55.30 -40.33 64.35
CA LEU A 528 55.11 -39.02 63.74
C LEU A 528 54.84 -38.00 64.85
N LEU A 529 55.46 -36.82 64.76
CA LEU A 529 55.15 -35.71 65.65
C LEU A 529 53.77 -35.15 65.29
N GLU A 530 52.92 -35.00 66.30
CA GLU A 530 51.62 -34.35 66.18
C GLU A 530 51.78 -32.95 65.54
N ASN A 531 50.84 -32.55 64.68
CA ASN A 531 50.84 -31.26 63.94
C ASN A 531 51.96 -31.08 62.89
N SER A 532 52.68 -32.14 62.49
CA SER A 532 53.60 -32.07 61.36
C SER A 532 52.85 -31.83 60.04
N THR A 533 53.18 -30.73 59.34
CA THR A 533 52.60 -30.37 58.03
C THR A 533 53.45 -30.82 56.83
N LYS A 534 54.63 -31.40 57.08
CA LYS A 534 55.54 -31.89 56.03
C LYS A 534 55.29 -33.36 55.73
N PRO A 535 55.39 -33.80 54.46
CA PRO A 535 55.43 -35.23 54.14
C PRO A 535 56.67 -35.88 54.78
N VAL A 536 56.46 -36.88 55.63
CA VAL A 536 57.53 -37.64 56.31
C VAL A 536 57.40 -39.11 55.94
N THR A 537 58.52 -39.78 55.71
CA THR A 537 58.55 -41.24 55.56
C THR A 537 58.47 -41.86 56.95
N ILE A 538 57.37 -42.56 57.23
CA ILE A 538 57.06 -43.11 58.56
C ILE A 538 57.60 -44.54 58.72
N ALA A 539 57.59 -45.33 57.65
CA ALA A 539 58.13 -46.68 57.58
C ALA A 539 58.58 -47.00 56.14
N VAL A 540 59.53 -47.93 56.00
CA VAL A 540 59.95 -48.49 54.71
C VAL A 540 59.56 -49.98 54.70
N LEU A 541 58.78 -50.38 53.69
CA LEU A 541 58.28 -51.75 53.56
C LEU A 541 59.24 -52.57 52.70
N ASP A 542 59.83 -53.61 53.27
CA ASP A 542 60.70 -54.54 52.56
C ASP A 542 59.91 -55.79 52.15
N VAL A 543 60.02 -56.17 50.88
CA VAL A 543 59.38 -57.37 50.31
C VAL A 543 60.45 -58.41 49.97
N LEU A 544 60.24 -59.64 50.44
CA LEU A 544 61.01 -60.83 50.13
C LEU A 544 60.35 -61.58 48.99
N GLY A 545 61.14 -62.32 48.20
CA GLY A 545 60.65 -63.20 47.14
C GLY A 545 60.41 -62.55 45.78
N ALA A 546 60.57 -61.22 45.66
CA ALA A 546 60.54 -60.54 44.38
C ALA A 546 61.86 -60.69 43.63
N ALA A 547 61.81 -61.01 42.34
CA ALA A 547 62.95 -61.09 41.45
C ALA A 547 63.40 -59.70 40.96
N LEU A 548 64.62 -59.63 40.42
CA LEU A 548 65.13 -58.41 39.80
C LEU A 548 64.25 -58.04 38.60
N ASN A 549 63.70 -56.82 38.58
CA ASN A 549 62.72 -56.28 37.63
C ASN A 549 61.26 -56.69 37.82
N ASP A 550 60.90 -57.37 38.91
CA ASP A 550 59.48 -57.57 39.25
C ASP A 550 58.82 -56.22 39.56
N HIS A 551 57.61 -56.02 39.02
CA HIS A 551 56.80 -54.87 39.32
C HIS A 551 56.01 -55.13 40.62
N ILE A 552 56.42 -54.45 41.70
CA ILE A 552 55.77 -54.55 43.01
C ILE A 552 54.99 -53.27 43.26
N ASP A 553 53.67 -53.42 43.41
CA ASP A 553 52.79 -52.34 43.83
C ASP A 553 52.38 -52.50 45.28
N PHE A 554 52.26 -51.36 45.97
CA PHE A 554 51.83 -51.31 47.35
C PHE A 554 50.55 -50.51 47.47
N GLN A 555 49.59 -51.05 48.22
CA GLN A 555 48.32 -50.40 48.49
C GLN A 555 47.98 -50.51 49.98
N ILE A 556 47.40 -49.43 50.52
CA ILE A 556 46.78 -49.46 51.85
C ILE A 556 45.34 -49.94 51.67
N LEU A 557 44.98 -51.05 52.30
CA LEU A 557 43.66 -51.65 52.15
C LEU A 557 42.56 -50.93 52.97
N ASN A 558 42.93 -50.18 54.01
CA ASN A 558 42.05 -49.31 54.81
C ASN A 558 42.53 -47.84 54.83
N PRO A 559 42.58 -47.16 53.68
CA PRO A 559 43.22 -45.85 53.57
C PRO A 559 42.62 -44.83 54.53
N THR A 560 43.48 -44.17 55.31
CA THR A 560 43.12 -43.07 56.20
C THR A 560 43.70 -41.76 55.64
N PRO A 561 42.93 -40.66 55.61
CA PRO A 561 43.45 -39.36 55.17
C PRO A 561 44.76 -39.00 55.89
N GLY A 562 45.77 -38.59 55.12
CA GLY A 562 47.11 -38.27 55.63
C GLY A 562 48.17 -39.36 55.44
N PHE A 563 47.79 -40.60 55.11
CA PHE A 563 48.72 -41.69 54.83
C PHE A 563 48.69 -42.08 53.35
N ARG A 564 49.88 -42.31 52.77
CA ARG A 564 50.04 -42.81 51.40
C ARG A 564 51.28 -43.68 51.29
N VAL A 565 51.23 -44.72 50.46
CA VAL A 565 52.42 -45.48 50.09
C VAL A 565 52.98 -44.94 48.78
N ARG A 566 54.31 -44.90 48.67
CA ARG A 566 55.01 -44.54 47.43
C ARG A 566 56.11 -45.56 47.18
N THR A 567 56.17 -46.06 45.95
CA THR A 567 57.28 -46.89 45.49
C THR A 567 58.51 -46.01 45.34
N LEU A 568 59.58 -46.34 46.07
CA LEU A 568 60.88 -45.71 45.89
C LEU A 568 61.64 -46.50 44.82
N ASN A 569 61.81 -45.94 43.62
CA ASN A 569 62.67 -46.54 42.60
C ASN A 569 64.13 -46.51 43.09
N ARG A 570 64.62 -47.60 43.70
CA ARG A 570 66.03 -47.73 44.07
C ARG A 570 66.82 -48.39 42.93
N LEU A 571 67.40 -47.57 42.06
CA LEU A 571 68.60 -47.94 41.31
C LEU A 571 69.80 -47.52 42.18
N THR A 572 70.51 -48.49 42.77
CA THR A 572 71.81 -48.23 43.42
C THR A 572 72.85 -49.05 42.67
N LEU A 573 73.55 -48.41 41.73
CA LEU A 573 74.76 -48.93 41.11
C LEU A 573 75.95 -48.42 41.93
N HIS A 574 76.70 -49.33 42.53
CA HIS A 574 77.99 -49.02 43.13
C HIS A 574 79.10 -49.27 42.09
N THR A 575 79.95 -48.26 41.89
CA THR A 575 81.37 -48.45 41.53
C THR A 575 82.20 -47.68 42.53
#